data_AF-A0A5K0WLC2-F1
#
_entry.id   AF-A0A5K0WLC2-F1
#
_cell.length_a   1.000
_cell.length_b   1.000
_cell.length_c   1.000
_cell.angle_alpha   90.00
_cell.angle_beta   90.00
_cell.angle_gamma   90.00
#
_symmetry.space_group_name_H-M   'P 1'
#
loop_
_entity.id
_entity.type
_entity.pdbx_description
1 polymer ?
#
loop_
_entity_poly.entity_id
_entity_poly.type
_entity_poly.pdbx_seq_one_letter_code
_entity_poly.pdbx_strand_id
1 'polypeptide(L)'
;YTITGLYKTFSKIAAPMTKLLRKGVMFVWNEECEKSFSTLKDKLTIAPILMFPSGHSGFVVYTDALRISYGCVLMQHGRVVASASKQLKAHEKHYLTHDLELGVVVFALKIWRRYLYRAIFE
;
A
#
# COMPACT_ATOMS: atom_id res chain seq x y z
N TYR A 1 1.19 9.37 -8.91
CA TYR A 1 0.26 9.03 -7.82
C TYR A 1 0.99 8.17 -6.79
N THR A 2 1.80 8.79 -5.93
CA THR A 2 2.75 8.09 -5.07
C THR A 2 2.11 7.74 -3.74
N ILE A 3 2.23 6.47 -3.33
CA ILE A 3 1.72 5.89 -2.07
C ILE A 3 2.17 6.71 -0.84
N THR A 4 3.30 7.42 -0.94
CA THR A 4 3.84 8.34 0.07
C THR A 4 2.91 9.53 0.39
N GLY A 5 2.10 9.98 -0.58
CA GLY A 5 1.13 11.06 -0.37
C GLY A 5 -0.01 10.65 0.56
N LEU A 6 -0.50 9.41 0.41
CA LEU A 6 -1.57 8.87 1.26
C LEU A 6 -1.14 8.77 2.73
N TYR A 7 0.07 8.29 3.00
CA TYR A 7 0.58 8.13 4.37
C TYR A 7 0.83 9.48 5.07
N LYS A 8 1.42 10.46 4.38
CA LYS A 8 1.64 11.81 4.94
C LYS A 8 0.33 12.52 5.27
N THR A 9 -0.69 12.33 4.45
CA THR A 9 -2.03 12.90 4.71
C THR A 9 -2.74 12.17 5.83
N PHE A 10 -2.59 10.84 5.94
CA PHE A 10 -3.18 10.03 7.00
C PHE A 10 -2.67 10.42 8.39
N SER A 11 -1.35 10.55 8.57
CA SER A 11 -0.76 10.93 9.86
C SER A 11 -1.21 12.33 10.32
N LYS A 12 -1.47 13.25 9.39
CA LYS A 12 -2.00 14.59 9.71
C LYS A 12 -3.47 14.54 10.13
N ILE A 13 -4.28 13.73 9.47
CA ILE A 13 -5.70 13.57 9.79
C ILE A 13 -5.88 12.83 11.12
N ALA A 14 -5.05 11.82 11.41
CA ALA A 14 -5.14 11.05 12.66
C ALA A 14 -4.56 11.78 13.89
N ALA A 15 -3.83 12.89 13.70
CA ALA A 15 -3.14 13.61 14.77
C ALA A 15 -4.01 13.98 16.00
N PRO A 16 -5.24 14.53 15.87
CA PRO A 16 -6.09 14.83 17.02
C PRO A 16 -6.46 13.57 17.82
N MET A 17 -6.72 12.44 17.15
CA MET A 17 -6.99 11.17 17.82
C MET A 17 -5.73 10.61 18.51
N THR A 18 -4.55 10.71 17.89
CA THR A 18 -3.29 10.27 18.50
C THR A 18 -2.92 11.07 19.75
N LYS A 19 -3.38 12.33 19.86
CA LYS A 19 -3.21 13.14 21.09
C LYS A 19 -4.03 12.59 22.25
N LEU A 20 -5.23 12.04 22.01
CA LEU A 20 -6.08 11.45 23.04
C LEU A 20 -5.48 10.17 23.66
N LEU A 21 -4.60 9.48 22.93
CA LEU A 21 -3.95 8.25 23.39
C LEU A 21 -2.68 8.50 24.23
N ARG A 22 -2.32 9.76 24.47
CA ARG A 22 -1.13 10.11 25.25
C ARG A 22 -1.39 9.96 26.75
N LYS A 23 -0.38 9.47 27.47
CA LYS A 23 -0.43 9.28 28.92
C LYS A 23 -0.64 10.64 29.62
N GLY A 24 -1.66 10.72 30.48
CA GLY A 24 -2.00 11.96 31.22
C GLY A 24 -2.97 12.91 30.51
N VAL A 25 -3.49 12.54 29.33
CA VAL A 25 -4.56 13.29 28.65
C VAL A 25 -5.92 12.68 28.98
N MET A 26 -6.88 13.50 29.39
CA MET A 26 -8.26 13.06 29.56
C MET A 26 -8.86 12.72 28.20
N PHE A 27 -9.48 11.54 28.08
CA PHE A 27 -10.11 11.11 26.84
C PHE A 27 -11.40 11.89 26.61
N VAL A 28 -11.29 13.06 25.96
CA VAL A 28 -12.42 13.90 25.58
C VAL A 28 -12.57 13.86 24.08
N TRP A 29 -13.61 13.19 23.61
CA TRP A 29 -13.92 13.14 22.19
C TRP A 29 -14.56 14.46 21.76
N ASN A 30 -13.78 15.31 21.09
CA ASN A 30 -14.24 16.60 20.61
C ASN A 30 -14.68 16.54 19.14
N GLU A 31 -15.32 17.61 18.67
CA GLU A 31 -15.81 17.74 17.30
C GLU A 31 -14.68 17.65 16.26
N GLU A 32 -13.46 18.07 16.63
CA GLU A 32 -12.25 17.94 15.81
C GLU A 32 -11.83 16.47 15.62
N CYS A 33 -11.96 15.64 16.67
CA CYS A 33 -11.72 14.19 16.60
C CYS A 33 -12.78 13.49 15.75
N GLU A 34 -14.06 13.85 15.90
CA GLU A 34 -15.14 13.29 15.07
C GLU A 34 -14.96 13.63 13.59
N LYS A 35 -14.66 14.89 13.28
CA LYS A 35 -14.40 15.34 11.91
C LYS A 35 -13.19 14.64 11.30
N SER A 36 -12.14 14.45 12.10
CA SER A 36 -10.94 13.73 11.68
C SER A 36 -11.23 12.25 11.44
N PHE A 37 -12.03 11.61 12.30
CA PHE A 37 -12.45 10.23 12.16
C PHE A 37 -13.35 10.01 10.94
N SER A 38 -14.32 10.90 10.69
CA SER A 38 -15.17 10.84 9.50
C SER A 38 -14.33 11.02 8.22
N THR A 39 -13.43 12.00 8.21
CA THR A 39 -12.50 12.20 7.07
C THR A 39 -11.62 10.97 6.86
N LEU A 40 -11.19 10.31 7.94
CA LEU A 40 -10.41 9.08 7.87
C LEU A 40 -11.21 7.92 7.28
N LYS A 41 -12.47 7.75 7.72
CA LYS A 41 -13.41 6.77 7.14
C LYS A 41 -13.60 7.01 5.66
N ASP A 42 -13.87 8.24 5.25
CA ASP A 42 -14.07 8.57 3.84
C ASP A 42 -12.81 8.31 3.03
N LYS A 43 -11.63 8.71 3.52
CA LYS A 43 -10.38 8.43 2.82
C LYS A 43 -10.01 6.96 2.80
N LEU A 44 -10.37 6.17 3.80
CA LEU A 44 -10.18 4.71 3.80
C LEU A 44 -11.19 4.00 2.90
N THR A 45 -12.39 4.55 2.74
CA THR A 45 -13.45 4.01 1.87
C THR A 45 -13.21 4.38 0.40
N ILE A 46 -12.62 5.56 0.15
CA ILE A 46 -12.23 6.05 -1.18
C ILE A 46 -10.84 5.55 -1.58
N ALA A 47 -9.93 5.30 -0.62
CA ALA A 47 -8.70 4.58 -0.90
C ALA A 47 -9.08 3.30 -1.64
N PRO A 48 -8.42 2.99 -2.77
CA PRO A 48 -8.87 1.93 -3.66
C PRO A 48 -8.98 0.64 -2.86
N ILE A 49 -10.21 0.29 -2.50
CA ILE A 49 -10.53 -0.97 -1.87
C ILE A 49 -10.12 -1.99 -2.92
N LEU A 50 -9.10 -2.77 -2.55
CA LEU A 50 -8.53 -3.89 -3.30
C LEU A 50 -9.69 -4.63 -3.99
N MET A 51 -9.87 -4.41 -5.30
CA MET A 51 -11.01 -4.98 -6.00
C MET A 51 -10.89 -6.50 -5.96
N PHE A 52 -12.02 -7.20 -5.82
CA PHE A 52 -12.01 -8.64 -5.98
C PHE A 52 -11.50 -8.99 -7.39
N PRO A 53 -10.43 -9.81 -7.51
CA PRO A 53 -9.90 -10.19 -8.80
C PRO A 53 -10.93 -10.99 -9.60
N SER A 54 -11.23 -10.52 -10.81
CA SER A 54 -12.04 -11.27 -11.78
C SER A 54 -11.22 -12.47 -12.27
N GLY A 55 -11.83 -13.66 -12.36
CA GLY A 55 -11.15 -14.87 -12.83
C GLY A 55 -11.00 -14.99 -14.35
N HIS A 56 -11.53 -14.04 -15.12
CA HIS A 56 -11.70 -14.16 -16.57
C HIS A 56 -10.76 -13.28 -17.41
N SER A 57 -9.91 -12.46 -16.79
CA SER A 57 -8.95 -11.62 -17.52
C SER A 57 -7.55 -11.73 -16.92
N GLY A 58 -6.54 -11.43 -17.74
CA GLY A 58 -5.15 -11.32 -17.29
C GLY A 58 -4.95 -10.21 -16.25
N PHE A 59 -3.84 -10.30 -15.51
CA PHE A 59 -3.39 -9.28 -14.58
C PHE A 59 -2.13 -8.61 -15.12
N VAL A 60 -1.99 -7.31 -14.85
CA VAL A 60 -0.76 -6.56 -15.11
C VAL A 60 -0.09 -6.27 -13.78
N VAL A 61 1.19 -6.62 -13.66
CA VAL A 61 1.99 -6.34 -12.48
C VAL A 61 2.94 -5.19 -12.80
N TYR A 62 2.77 -4.08 -12.08
CA TYR A 62 3.72 -2.96 -12.09
C TYR A 62 4.66 -3.10 -10.91
N THR A 63 5.96 -3.02 -11.17
CA THR A 63 7.00 -3.06 -10.15
C THR A 63 7.83 -1.79 -10.17
N ASP A 64 8.14 -1.27 -9.00
CA ASP A 64 9.07 -0.15 -8.85
C ASP A 64 10.08 -0.47 -7.75
N ALA A 65 11.32 -0.06 -8.01
CA ALA A 65 12.46 -0.37 -7.17
C ALA A 65 13.23 0.89 -6.75
N LEU A 66 13.23 1.23 -5.46
CA LEU A 66 14.09 2.28 -4.86
C LEU A 66 15.10 1.68 -3.89
N ARG A 67 16.29 2.27 -3.78
CA ARG A 67 17.39 1.84 -2.88
C ARG A 67 17.04 1.66 -1.39
N ILE A 68 15.82 2.05 -0.97
CA ILE A 68 15.33 1.95 0.40
C ILE A 68 14.21 0.89 0.51
N SER A 69 13.47 0.65 -0.56
CA SER A 69 12.25 -0.18 -0.56
C SER A 69 11.84 -0.53 -1.98
N TYR A 70 11.26 -1.70 -2.16
CA TYR A 70 10.58 -2.06 -3.42
C TYR A 70 9.08 -2.21 -3.22
N GLY A 71 8.35 -1.94 -4.30
CA GLY A 71 6.89 -2.00 -4.33
C GLY A 71 6.38 -2.62 -5.61
N CYS A 72 5.23 -3.27 -5.52
CA CYS A 72 4.53 -3.82 -6.65
C CYS A 72 3.03 -3.54 -6.54
N VAL A 73 2.38 -3.34 -7.69
CA VAL A 73 0.94 -3.14 -7.82
C VAL A 73 0.40 -4.11 -8.86
N LEU A 74 -0.57 -4.93 -8.46
CA LEU A 74 -1.36 -5.79 -9.32
C LEU A 74 -2.58 -5.00 -9.80
N MET A 75 -2.72 -4.88 -11.11
CA MET A 75 -3.83 -4.20 -11.76
C MET A 75 -4.61 -5.13 -12.68
N GLN A 76 -5.91 -4.87 -12.79
CA GLN A 76 -6.82 -5.58 -13.68
C GLN A 76 -7.84 -4.58 -14.23
N HIS A 77 -8.04 -4.55 -15.56
CA HIS A 77 -8.92 -3.58 -16.24
C HIS A 77 -8.68 -2.11 -15.82
N GLY A 78 -7.41 -1.71 -15.68
CA GLY A 78 -7.03 -0.34 -15.28
C GLY A 78 -7.31 0.01 -13.82
N ARG A 79 -7.68 -0.97 -12.98
CA ARG A 79 -7.97 -0.77 -11.56
C ARG A 79 -7.01 -1.56 -10.68
N VAL A 80 -6.70 -1.04 -9.50
CA VAL A 80 -5.79 -1.69 -8.53
C VAL A 80 -6.51 -2.85 -7.82
N VAL A 81 -5.99 -4.05 -8.00
CA VAL A 81 -6.46 -5.27 -7.31
C VAL A 81 -5.66 -5.47 -6.03
N ALA A 82 -4.33 -5.34 -6.11
CA ALA A 82 -3.47 -5.50 -4.96
C ALA A 82 -2.27 -4.56 -5.00
N SER A 83 -1.83 -4.10 -3.83
CA SER A 83 -0.59 -3.34 -3.67
C SER A 83 0.21 -3.94 -2.53
N ALA A 84 1.50 -4.11 -2.74
CA ALA A 84 2.42 -4.60 -1.73
C ALA A 84 3.75 -3.86 -1.81
N SER A 85 4.35 -3.59 -0.66
CA SER A 85 5.67 -2.97 -0.59
C SER A 85 6.44 -3.53 0.59
N LYS A 86 7.77 -3.50 0.49
CA LYS A 86 8.68 -3.99 1.52
C LYS A 86 9.93 -3.12 1.56
N GLN A 87 10.38 -2.77 2.76
CA GLN A 87 11.68 -2.14 2.97
C GLN A 87 12.82 -3.14 2.77
N LEU A 88 13.91 -2.66 2.20
CA LEU A 88 15.08 -3.49 1.94
C LEU A 88 15.86 -3.78 3.20
N LYS A 89 16.29 -5.04 3.34
CA LYS A 89 17.26 -5.43 4.35
C LYS A 89 18.61 -4.79 4.05
N ALA A 90 19.44 -4.63 5.08
CA ALA A 90 20.75 -3.98 4.95
C ALA A 90 21.64 -4.60 3.84
N HIS A 91 21.56 -5.91 3.63
CA HIS A 91 22.29 -6.58 2.54
C HIS A 91 21.69 -6.30 1.15
N GLU A 92 20.36 -6.23 1.03
CA GLU A 92 19.66 -5.96 -0.23
C GLU A 92 19.89 -4.51 -0.72
N LYS A 93 20.30 -3.59 0.17
CA LYS A 93 20.63 -2.20 -0.19
C LYS A 93 21.91 -2.05 -1.04
N HIS A 94 22.78 -3.05 -1.01
CA HIS A 94 24.06 -3.02 -1.72
C HIS A 94 23.99 -3.67 -3.11
N TYR A 95 22.88 -4.30 -3.45
CA TYR A 95 22.66 -4.90 -4.76
C TYR A 95 22.56 -3.84 -5.86
N LEU A 96 22.87 -4.25 -7.09
CA LEU A 96 22.82 -3.39 -8.28
C LEU A 96 21.37 -3.23 -8.75
N THR A 97 21.04 -2.10 -9.40
CA THR A 97 19.65 -1.78 -9.79
C THR A 97 18.93 -2.90 -10.53
N HIS A 98 19.60 -3.67 -11.39
CA HIS A 98 19.00 -4.80 -12.09
C HIS A 98 18.62 -5.96 -11.14
N ASP A 99 19.44 -6.24 -10.12
CA ASP A 99 19.14 -7.25 -9.09
C ASP A 99 17.95 -6.81 -8.23
N LEU A 100 17.78 -5.50 -8.07
CA LEU A 100 16.68 -4.88 -7.34
C LEU A 100 15.37 -4.99 -8.10
N GLU A 101 15.41 -4.70 -9.40
CA GLU A 101 14.29 -4.92 -10.33
C GLU A 101 13.90 -6.40 -10.36
N LEU A 102 14.86 -7.32 -10.46
CA LEU A 102 14.57 -8.75 -10.40
C LEU A 102 14.00 -9.15 -9.03
N GLY A 103 14.55 -8.60 -7.94
CA GLY A 103 14.10 -8.86 -6.58
C GLY A 103 12.64 -8.47 -6.35
N VAL A 104 12.20 -7.33 -6.90
CA VAL A 104 10.80 -6.89 -6.79
C VAL A 104 9.84 -7.72 -7.63
N VAL A 105 10.27 -8.21 -8.81
CA VAL A 105 9.47 -9.15 -9.61
C VAL A 105 9.29 -10.47 -8.86
N VAL A 106 10.37 -11.03 -8.33
CA VAL A 106 10.31 -12.26 -7.51
C VAL A 106 9.44 -12.07 -6.27
N PHE A 107 9.50 -10.90 -5.63
CA PHE A 107 8.65 -10.54 -4.49
C PHE A 107 7.16 -10.51 -4.88
N ALA A 108 6.82 -9.85 -5.99
CA ALA A 108 5.46 -9.79 -6.51
C ALA A 108 4.90 -11.19 -6.80
N LEU A 109 5.69 -12.03 -7.49
CA LEU A 109 5.33 -13.41 -7.80
C LEU A 109 5.12 -14.26 -6.54
N LYS A 110 5.93 -14.07 -5.49
CA LYS A 110 5.79 -14.80 -4.22
C LYS A 110 4.52 -14.42 -3.47
N ILE A 111 4.18 -13.14 -3.41
CA ILE A 111 2.97 -12.67 -2.72
C ILE A 111 1.72 -13.13 -3.47
N TRP A 112 1.72 -12.93 -4.79
CA TRP A 112 0.54 -13.18 -5.61
C TRP A 112 0.55 -14.53 -6.31
N ARG A 113 1.38 -15.47 -5.86
CA ARG A 113 1.42 -16.86 -6.37
C ARG A 113 0.01 -17.44 -6.51
N ARG A 114 -0.85 -17.23 -5.51
CA ARG A 114 -2.23 -17.75 -5.50
C ARG A 114 -3.14 -17.09 -6.55
N TYR A 115 -2.93 -15.81 -6.86
CA TYR A 115 -3.72 -15.07 -7.85
C TYR A 115 -3.22 -15.34 -9.27
N LEU A 116 -1.90 -15.44 -9.44
CA LEU A 116 -1.24 -15.61 -10.72
C LEU A 116 -1.27 -17.05 -11.25
N TYR A 117 -1.43 -18.06 -10.38
CA TYR A 117 -1.53 -19.47 -10.82
C TYR A 117 -2.76 -19.77 -11.69
N ARG A 118 -3.80 -18.91 -11.66
CA ARG A 118 -5.01 -19.05 -12.49
C ARG A 118 -5.08 -18.00 -13.60
N ALA A 119 -4.04 -17.18 -13.75
CA ALA A 119 -4.03 -16.06 -14.68
C ALA A 119 -3.25 -16.39 -15.95
N ILE A 120 -3.73 -15.86 -17.07
CA ILE A 120 -2.99 -15.81 -18.33
C ILE A 120 -2.13 -14.55 -18.28
N PHE A 121 -0.83 -14.70 -18.53
CA PHE A 121 0.11 -13.59 -18.69
C PHE A 121 0.14 -13.24 -20.18
N GLU A 122 -0.04 -11.97 -20.51
CA GLU A 122 0.29 -11.40 -21.84
C GLU A 122 1.61 -10.66 -21.77
#